data_AF-A0A949XV28-F1
#
_entry.id   AF-A0A949XV28-F1
#
_cell.length_a   1.000
_cell.length_b   1.000
_cell.length_c   1.000
_cell.angle_alpha   90.00
_cell.angle_beta   90.00
_cell.angle_gamma   90.00
#
_symmetry.space_group_name_H-M   'P 1'
#
loop_
_entity.id
_entity.type
_entity.pdbx_description
1 polymer ?
#
loop_
_entity_poly.entity_id
_entity_poly.type
_entity_poly.pdbx_seq_one_letter_code
_entity_poly.pdbx_strand_id
1 'polypeptide(L)'
;MNRLQSGGAHGGQLIQGMTRVRPPRNKSQAHPGVSPLTPFAHGSQKFQPLPDPLGQPPYHYDLQNLIPDIAQKAGELGKTVFHVVGDTGGVKNPDYQAAVAATMKGDLNRTDGTAPMFFYHLGDVVYFYGQITEYYDQFYEPYNHYNVPILGIPGNHDGDPINSSQTSLDGWVDYFMTPEPRVNPESHDAPRATMCLPNVYFTLDGPHATIIGMYTNVPEGGSIDSVQQQWLTNEFANAPEDKALVVALHHPIYSFDDHHSGSPRMADVVQHAINDSRRVPNIVLSAHVHNYQRIEKEVGDNSIPFIVAGHGGYYHLHGMNIDEGKGGKHTAKKGKHSGSVTDTDTGAHLISSNHTNHGYMTLTITPDEISGVVSLVEEKHYPADPAFDTFSYSSKPLKLQDNFVVSL
;
A
#
# COMPACT_ATOMS: atom_id res chain seq x y z
N MET A 1 -45.14 12.52 -26.07
CA MET A 1 -44.77 11.11 -26.35
C MET A 1 -43.31 10.93 -25.95
N ASN A 2 -43.12 10.24 -24.83
CA ASN A 2 -41.83 9.98 -24.19
C ASN A 2 -40.89 9.19 -25.09
N ARG A 3 -39.63 9.64 -25.23
CA ARG A 3 -38.51 8.73 -25.54
C ARG A 3 -37.79 8.44 -24.24
N LEU A 4 -37.99 7.22 -23.75
CA LEU A 4 -37.16 6.60 -22.73
C LEU A 4 -35.72 6.53 -23.25
N GLN A 5 -34.82 7.28 -22.63
CA GLN A 5 -33.38 7.00 -22.69
C GLN A 5 -33.14 5.83 -21.73
N SER A 6 -32.89 4.64 -22.27
CA SER A 6 -32.39 3.50 -21.51
C SER A 6 -30.90 3.72 -21.24
N GLY A 7 -30.56 4.23 -20.06
CA GLY A 7 -29.22 4.11 -19.49
C GLY A 7 -28.91 2.63 -19.27
N GLY A 8 -28.00 2.08 -20.06
CA GLY A 8 -27.56 0.69 -19.93
C GLY A 8 -26.60 0.56 -18.75
N ALA A 9 -27.02 -0.18 -17.74
CA ALA A 9 -26.17 -0.63 -16.64
C ALA A 9 -25.01 -1.49 -17.18
N HIS A 10 -23.77 -1.06 -17.00
CA HIS A 10 -22.58 -1.84 -17.33
C HIS A 10 -22.20 -2.78 -16.18
N GLY A 11 -23.04 -3.79 -15.96
CA GLY A 11 -22.77 -4.92 -15.06
C GLY A 11 -22.88 -6.25 -15.81
N GLY A 12 -22.25 -6.35 -16.99
CA GLY A 12 -22.35 -7.52 -17.86
C GLY A 12 -21.52 -8.70 -17.36
N GLN A 13 -22.16 -9.85 -17.16
CA GLN A 13 -21.50 -11.14 -16.97
C GLN A 13 -20.51 -11.40 -18.13
N LEU A 14 -19.25 -11.73 -17.83
CA LEU A 14 -18.28 -12.08 -18.86
C LEU A 14 -18.81 -13.28 -19.67
N ILE A 15 -18.89 -13.13 -21.00
CA ILE A 15 -19.17 -14.24 -21.92
C ILE A 15 -17.86 -14.88 -22.40
N GLN A 16 -17.95 -16.05 -23.03
CA GLN A 16 -16.79 -16.81 -23.51
C GLN A 16 -15.86 -15.95 -24.38
N GLY A 17 -14.57 -15.90 -24.01
CA GLY A 17 -13.54 -15.16 -24.74
C GLY A 17 -13.48 -13.65 -24.45
N MET A 18 -14.35 -13.10 -23.60
CA MET A 18 -14.24 -11.72 -23.13
C MET A 18 -13.31 -11.60 -21.92
N THR A 19 -12.67 -10.44 -21.80
CA THR A 19 -11.91 -10.03 -20.62
C THR A 19 -12.62 -8.87 -19.90
N ARG A 20 -12.17 -8.54 -18.68
CA ARG A 20 -12.70 -7.40 -17.92
C ARG A 20 -12.57 -6.11 -18.72
N VAL A 21 -13.56 -5.24 -18.58
CA VAL A 21 -13.49 -3.89 -19.15
C VAL A 21 -12.47 -3.09 -18.35
N ARG A 22 -11.71 -2.22 -19.03
CA ARG A 22 -10.82 -1.27 -18.35
C ARG A 22 -11.60 -0.40 -17.37
N PRO A 23 -10.97 0.10 -16.30
CA PRO A 23 -11.57 1.12 -15.45
C PRO A 23 -12.12 2.29 -16.30
N PRO A 24 -13.21 2.95 -15.86
CA PRO A 24 -13.68 4.14 -16.53
C PRO A 24 -12.64 5.28 -16.44
N ARG A 25 -12.52 6.07 -17.50
CA ARG A 25 -11.56 7.18 -17.57
C ARG A 25 -11.91 8.28 -16.55
N ASN A 26 -10.88 8.85 -15.92
CA ASN A 26 -10.98 9.86 -14.85
C ASN A 26 -11.76 9.41 -13.61
N LYS A 27 -11.95 8.11 -13.41
CA LYS A 27 -12.58 7.56 -12.21
C LYS A 27 -11.54 6.95 -11.29
N SER A 28 -11.61 7.30 -10.01
CA SER A 28 -10.70 6.84 -8.97
C SER A 28 -11.18 5.55 -8.31
N GLN A 29 -12.47 5.23 -8.45
CA GLN A 29 -13.09 3.99 -8.01
C GLN A 29 -13.89 3.36 -9.15
N ALA A 30 -13.97 2.03 -9.16
CA ALA A 30 -14.96 1.33 -9.97
C ALA A 30 -15.99 0.67 -9.06
N HIS A 31 -17.26 1.00 -9.27
CA HIS A 31 -18.38 0.26 -8.70
C HIS A 31 -18.87 -0.73 -9.77
N PRO A 32 -18.38 -1.97 -9.84
CA PRO A 32 -18.79 -2.93 -10.88
C PRO A 32 -20.27 -3.39 -10.78
N GLY A 33 -21.13 -2.65 -10.06
CA GLY A 33 -22.43 -3.14 -9.59
C GLY A 33 -22.25 -4.28 -8.59
N VAL A 34 -23.37 -4.81 -8.08
CA VAL A 34 -23.34 -6.10 -7.37
C VAL A 34 -22.83 -7.11 -8.37
N SER A 35 -21.54 -7.49 -8.28
CA SER A 35 -21.07 -8.66 -9.00
C SER A 35 -21.86 -9.84 -8.42
N PRO A 36 -22.75 -10.50 -9.19
CA PRO A 36 -23.20 -11.81 -8.77
C PRO A 36 -21.95 -12.66 -8.53
N LEU A 37 -22.04 -13.68 -7.68
CA LEU A 37 -20.99 -14.70 -7.56
C LEU A 37 -20.70 -15.26 -8.95
N THR A 38 -19.76 -14.64 -9.68
CA THR A 38 -19.49 -14.99 -11.06
C THR A 38 -18.49 -16.12 -11.02
N PRO A 39 -18.74 -17.25 -11.69
CA PRO A 39 -17.77 -18.33 -11.83
C PRO A 39 -16.54 -17.93 -12.69
N PHE A 40 -16.41 -16.64 -13.03
CA PHE A 40 -15.37 -16.05 -13.87
C PHE A 40 -14.39 -15.15 -13.09
N ALA A 41 -14.47 -15.09 -11.76
CA ALA A 41 -13.30 -14.69 -10.97
C ALA A 41 -12.17 -15.71 -11.24
N HIS A 42 -10.91 -15.27 -11.25
CA HIS A 42 -9.79 -16.21 -11.24
C HIS A 42 -10.05 -17.21 -10.11
N GLY A 43 -10.03 -18.53 -10.39
CA GLY A 43 -10.49 -19.55 -9.43
C GLY A 43 -9.77 -19.54 -8.08
N SER A 44 -8.63 -18.87 -8.01
CA SER A 44 -7.79 -18.67 -6.82
C SER A 44 -8.14 -17.37 -6.03
N GLN A 45 -8.71 -16.34 -6.69
CA GLN A 45 -9.03 -15.02 -6.11
C GLN A 45 -10.30 -14.97 -5.24
N LYS A 46 -10.47 -15.95 -4.36
CA LYS A 46 -11.51 -15.97 -3.32
C LYS A 46 -10.92 -15.52 -1.99
N PHE A 47 -11.78 -15.12 -1.05
CA PHE A 47 -11.33 -14.87 0.32
C PHE A 47 -10.70 -16.14 0.89
N GLN A 48 -9.47 -16.02 1.41
CA GLN A 48 -8.76 -17.10 2.05
C GLN A 48 -8.84 -16.97 3.58
N PRO A 49 -8.96 -18.07 4.32
CA PRO A 49 -8.86 -18.06 5.78
C PRO A 49 -7.55 -17.42 6.24
N LEU A 50 -7.61 -16.68 7.35
CA LEU A 50 -6.44 -16.07 7.96
C LEU A 50 -5.66 -17.12 8.78
N PRO A 51 -4.32 -17.04 8.84
CA PRO A 51 -3.51 -17.90 9.70
C PRO A 51 -3.76 -17.58 11.18
N ASP A 52 -3.34 -18.50 12.05
CA ASP A 52 -3.41 -18.28 13.48
C ASP A 52 -2.47 -17.12 13.91
N PRO A 53 -2.92 -16.20 14.78
CA PRO A 53 -2.07 -15.13 15.28
C PRO A 53 -1.03 -15.67 16.29
N LEU A 54 0.11 -14.99 16.39
CA LEU A 54 1.08 -15.21 17.48
C LEU A 54 0.67 -14.50 18.78
N GLY A 55 -0.01 -13.36 18.65
CA GLY A 55 -0.45 -12.53 19.77
C GLY A 55 -1.95 -12.65 20.06
N GLN A 56 -2.40 -11.90 21.07
CA GLN A 56 -3.83 -11.68 21.32
C GLN A 56 -4.25 -10.30 20.76
N PRO A 57 -5.51 -10.12 20.34
CA PRO A 57 -6.01 -8.80 19.97
C PRO A 57 -5.85 -7.82 21.16
N PRO A 58 -5.51 -6.55 20.92
CA PRO A 58 -5.57 -5.84 19.63
C PRO A 58 -4.32 -5.95 18.72
N TYR A 59 -3.44 -6.93 18.89
CA TYR A 59 -2.30 -7.19 17.99
C TYR A 59 -1.37 -5.98 17.81
N HIS A 60 -0.91 -5.40 18.92
CA HIS A 60 0.05 -4.31 18.89
C HIS A 60 1.48 -4.85 18.78
N TYR A 61 2.32 -4.17 18.01
CA TYR A 61 3.74 -4.45 17.89
C TYR A 61 4.52 -3.18 18.18
N ASP A 62 5.22 -3.15 19.32
CA ASP A 62 6.10 -2.04 19.68
C ASP A 62 7.36 -2.06 18.80
N LEU A 63 7.60 -0.97 18.05
CA LEU A 63 8.78 -0.83 17.21
C LEU A 63 10.09 -0.95 18.03
N GLN A 64 10.05 -0.67 19.34
CA GLN A 64 11.18 -0.85 20.24
C GLN A 64 11.59 -2.33 20.39
N ASN A 65 10.67 -3.29 20.18
CA ASN A 65 11.04 -4.71 20.16
C ASN A 65 11.93 -5.07 18.96
N LEU A 66 11.80 -4.31 17.87
CA LEU A 66 12.57 -4.50 16.65
C LEU A 66 13.85 -3.65 16.63
N ILE A 67 13.77 -2.43 17.16
CA ILE A 67 14.86 -1.47 17.21
C ILE A 67 14.96 -0.96 18.66
N PRO A 68 15.77 -1.61 19.53
CA PRO A 68 15.77 -1.34 20.98
C PRO A 68 16.00 0.11 21.41
N ASP A 69 16.66 0.93 20.59
CA ASP A 69 16.98 2.33 20.87
C ASP A 69 16.16 3.33 20.02
N ILE A 70 15.06 2.88 19.38
CA ILE A 70 14.29 3.71 18.45
C ILE A 70 13.72 4.97 19.07
N ALA A 71 13.20 4.88 20.30
CA ALA A 71 12.61 6.04 20.99
C ALA A 71 13.68 7.10 21.29
N GLN A 72 14.86 6.68 21.73
CA GLN A 72 15.99 7.58 21.97
C GLN A 72 16.45 8.22 20.66
N LYS A 73 16.74 7.41 19.62
CA LYS A 73 17.20 7.89 18.31
C LYS A 73 16.21 8.87 17.69
N ALA A 74 14.93 8.52 17.68
CA ALA A 74 13.89 9.38 17.14
C ALA A 74 13.75 10.68 17.95
N GLY A 75 13.86 10.61 19.28
CA GLY A 75 13.84 11.78 20.16
C GLY A 75 15.03 12.72 19.94
N GLU A 76 16.25 12.19 19.79
CA GLU A 76 17.46 12.98 19.49
C GLU A 76 17.39 13.66 18.12
N LEU A 77 16.83 12.96 17.12
CA LEU A 77 16.66 13.50 15.77
C LEU A 77 15.41 14.39 15.63
N GLY A 78 14.47 14.32 16.57
CA GLY A 78 13.15 14.95 16.49
C GLY A 78 12.26 14.40 15.36
N LYS A 79 12.59 13.21 14.83
CA LYS A 79 11.91 12.59 13.68
C LYS A 79 12.11 11.09 13.61
N THR A 80 11.18 10.41 12.93
CA THR A 80 11.29 9.03 12.49
C THR A 80 11.33 8.99 10.97
N VAL A 81 12.32 8.31 10.38
CA VAL A 81 12.49 8.22 8.93
C VAL A 81 12.41 6.75 8.52
N PHE A 82 11.66 6.43 7.47
CA PHE A 82 11.52 5.05 6.99
C PHE A 82 11.16 4.98 5.51
N HIS A 83 11.50 3.87 4.86
CA HIS A 83 11.08 3.61 3.50
C HIS A 83 9.68 2.99 3.45
N VAL A 84 8.95 3.24 2.36
CA VAL A 84 7.62 2.70 2.08
C VAL A 84 7.49 2.40 0.59
N VAL A 85 7.14 1.17 0.25
CA VAL A 85 6.77 0.71 -1.10
C VAL A 85 6.16 -0.70 -1.03
N GLY A 86 5.33 -1.08 -1.98
CA GLY A 86 4.85 -2.46 -2.19
C GLY A 86 5.21 -2.96 -3.59
N ASP A 87 4.72 -4.14 -3.94
CA ASP A 87 4.86 -4.69 -5.30
C ASP A 87 6.34 -4.83 -5.73
N THR A 88 7.15 -5.43 -4.85
CA THR A 88 8.60 -5.45 -5.02
C THR A 88 9.10 -6.70 -5.73
N GLY A 89 8.40 -7.84 -5.59
CA GLY A 89 8.92 -9.13 -6.07
C GLY A 89 9.30 -9.13 -7.56
N GLY A 90 10.57 -9.39 -7.83
CA GLY A 90 11.23 -9.24 -9.13
C GLY A 90 10.97 -10.37 -10.13
N VAL A 91 9.78 -10.98 -10.13
CA VAL A 91 9.46 -12.07 -11.06
C VAL A 91 9.58 -11.60 -12.52
N LYS A 92 10.04 -12.50 -13.40
CA LYS A 92 10.30 -12.30 -14.85
C LYS A 92 11.42 -11.33 -15.22
N ASN A 93 11.57 -10.21 -14.51
CA ASN A 93 12.67 -9.28 -14.71
C ASN A 93 13.14 -8.68 -13.37
N PRO A 94 14.11 -9.32 -12.69
CA PRO A 94 14.55 -8.92 -11.36
C PRO A 94 15.39 -7.63 -11.35
N ASP A 95 15.87 -7.17 -12.51
CA ASP A 95 16.71 -5.97 -12.61
C ASP A 95 16.01 -4.71 -12.05
N TYR A 96 14.68 -4.63 -12.20
CA TYR A 96 13.89 -3.51 -11.67
C TYR A 96 13.87 -3.49 -10.15
N GLN A 97 13.59 -4.63 -9.52
CA GLN A 97 13.67 -4.78 -8.07
C GLN A 97 15.09 -4.53 -7.56
N ALA A 98 16.10 -5.10 -8.22
CA ALA A 98 17.50 -4.92 -7.84
C ALA A 98 17.92 -3.45 -7.88
N ALA A 99 17.47 -2.67 -8.87
CA ALA A 99 17.74 -1.24 -8.97
C ALA A 99 17.09 -0.43 -7.82
N VAL A 100 15.83 -0.72 -7.49
CA VAL A 100 15.12 -0.13 -6.35
C VAL A 100 15.85 -0.46 -5.04
N ALA A 101 16.10 -1.75 -4.80
CA ALA A 101 16.79 -2.20 -3.59
C ALA A 101 18.21 -1.62 -3.48
N ALA A 102 18.96 -1.50 -4.58
CA ALA A 102 20.29 -0.89 -4.58
C ALA A 102 20.27 0.58 -4.14
N THR A 103 19.28 1.35 -4.61
CA THR A 103 19.16 2.77 -4.27
C THR A 103 18.70 2.93 -2.81
N MET A 104 17.73 2.12 -2.37
CA MET A 104 17.31 2.06 -0.96
C MET A 104 18.47 1.70 -0.02
N LYS A 105 19.38 0.81 -0.42
CA LYS A 105 20.59 0.47 0.35
C LYS A 105 21.56 1.64 0.45
N GLY A 106 21.67 2.44 -0.61
CA GLY A 106 22.46 3.68 -0.61
C GLY A 106 22.01 4.65 0.48
N ASP A 107 20.68 4.80 0.66
CA ASP A 107 20.08 5.72 1.63
C ASP A 107 20.42 5.41 3.09
N LEU A 108 20.78 4.16 3.40
CA LEU A 108 21.23 3.73 4.73
C LEU A 108 22.55 4.39 5.14
N ASN A 109 23.32 4.92 4.18
CA ASN A 109 24.60 5.58 4.43
C ASN A 109 24.49 7.10 4.60
N ARG A 110 23.27 7.67 4.59
CA ARG A 110 23.06 9.11 4.79
C ARG A 110 23.49 9.53 6.20
N THR A 111 24.19 10.65 6.31
CA THR A 111 24.76 11.15 7.58
C THR A 111 24.09 12.42 8.10
N ASP A 112 23.12 12.97 7.36
CA ASP A 112 22.33 14.16 7.68
C ASP A 112 21.11 13.85 8.57
N GLY A 113 21.09 12.66 9.19
CA GLY A 113 19.97 12.19 9.99
C GLY A 113 18.72 11.84 9.17
N THR A 114 18.85 11.62 7.86
CA THR A 114 17.74 11.15 6.99
C THR A 114 17.89 9.70 6.54
N ALA A 115 18.84 8.95 7.11
CA ALA A 115 18.91 7.50 6.90
C ALA A 115 17.64 6.84 7.48
N PRO A 116 16.97 5.96 6.72
CA PRO A 116 15.75 5.30 7.18
C PRO A 116 16.08 4.29 8.29
N MET A 117 15.21 4.23 9.28
CA MET A 117 15.32 3.36 10.45
C MET A 117 14.75 1.96 10.19
N PHE A 118 13.84 1.84 9.23
CA PHE A 118 13.21 0.59 8.79
C PHE A 118 12.58 0.77 7.39
N PHE A 119 12.09 -0.32 6.81
CA PHE A 119 11.26 -0.35 5.61
C PHE A 119 9.89 -0.95 5.95
N TYR A 120 8.82 -0.17 5.76
CA TYR A 120 7.44 -0.63 5.83
C TYR A 120 6.91 -1.06 4.45
N HIS A 121 6.85 -2.36 4.20
CA HIS A 121 6.40 -2.96 2.94
C HIS A 121 4.86 -2.98 2.86
N LEU A 122 4.31 -2.59 1.71
CA LEU A 122 2.86 -2.47 1.50
C LEU A 122 2.23 -3.71 0.83
N GLY A 123 2.79 -4.90 1.03
CA GLY A 123 2.31 -6.15 0.41
C GLY A 123 2.86 -6.44 -0.99
N ASP A 124 2.63 -7.67 -1.43
CA ASP A 124 3.16 -8.30 -2.64
C ASP A 124 4.69 -8.35 -2.63
N VAL A 125 5.19 -9.09 -1.65
CA VAL A 125 6.61 -9.38 -1.46
C VAL A 125 7.07 -10.42 -2.47
N VAL A 126 6.28 -11.48 -2.67
CA VAL A 126 6.63 -12.60 -3.55
C VAL A 126 5.52 -12.86 -4.56
N TYR A 127 5.81 -12.60 -5.83
CA TYR A 127 4.90 -12.88 -6.94
C TYR A 127 5.05 -14.32 -7.45
N PHE A 128 3.99 -14.98 -7.91
CA PHE A 128 2.58 -14.54 -7.92
C PHE A 128 1.74 -15.13 -6.78
N TYR A 129 2.29 -16.06 -6.02
CA TYR A 129 1.48 -16.93 -5.16
C TYR A 129 2.11 -17.11 -3.77
N GLY A 130 2.97 -16.17 -3.34
CA GLY A 130 3.59 -16.19 -2.02
C GLY A 130 4.39 -17.46 -1.77
N GLN A 131 5.01 -18.00 -2.82
CA GLN A 131 5.65 -19.31 -2.78
C GLN A 131 6.90 -19.23 -1.91
N ILE A 132 6.98 -20.09 -0.90
CA ILE A 132 8.14 -20.18 0.00
C ILE A 132 9.45 -20.28 -0.81
N THR A 133 9.46 -21.13 -1.85
CA THR A 133 10.64 -21.38 -2.70
C THR A 133 11.13 -20.15 -3.48
N GLU A 134 10.33 -19.09 -3.58
CA GLU A 134 10.65 -17.88 -4.35
C GLU A 134 11.13 -16.73 -3.44
N TYR A 135 11.14 -16.91 -2.11
CA TYR A 135 11.59 -15.89 -1.17
C TYR A 135 13.07 -15.53 -1.32
N TYR A 136 13.91 -16.49 -1.72
CA TYR A 136 15.32 -16.20 -1.94
C TYR A 136 15.52 -15.15 -3.04
N ASP A 137 15.03 -15.44 -4.25
CA ASP A 137 15.20 -14.58 -5.42
C ASP A 137 14.42 -13.26 -5.30
N GLN A 138 13.24 -13.27 -4.67
CA GLN A 138 12.34 -12.11 -4.65
C GLN A 138 12.39 -11.30 -3.35
N PHE A 139 13.07 -11.75 -2.29
CA PHE A 139 13.12 -11.01 -1.03
C PHE A 139 14.50 -11.03 -0.36
N TYR A 140 15.10 -12.20 -0.16
CA TYR A 140 16.39 -12.26 0.54
C TYR A 140 17.53 -11.66 -0.28
N GLU A 141 17.72 -12.12 -1.53
CA GLU A 141 18.83 -11.68 -2.38
C GLU A 141 18.77 -10.19 -2.74
N PRO A 142 17.66 -9.62 -3.25
CA PRO A 142 17.64 -8.21 -3.67
C PRO A 142 17.91 -7.25 -2.51
N TYR A 143 17.37 -7.57 -1.33
CA TYR A 143 17.52 -6.81 -0.10
C TYR A 143 18.67 -7.31 0.77
N ASN A 144 19.61 -8.08 0.22
CA ASN A 144 20.88 -8.35 0.88
C ASN A 144 21.56 -7.02 1.24
N HIS A 145 22.16 -6.91 2.42
CA HIS A 145 22.76 -5.67 2.93
C HIS A 145 21.83 -4.46 3.12
N TYR A 146 20.50 -4.57 2.91
CA TYR A 146 19.56 -3.60 3.46
C TYR A 146 19.50 -3.83 4.98
N ASN A 147 20.43 -3.22 5.71
CA ASN A 147 20.82 -3.64 7.05
C ASN A 147 19.94 -3.10 8.18
N VAL A 148 18.78 -2.55 7.84
CA VAL A 148 17.72 -2.19 8.80
C VAL A 148 16.52 -3.13 8.62
N PRO A 149 15.61 -3.19 9.60
CA PRO A 149 14.47 -4.10 9.55
C PRO A 149 13.51 -3.83 8.38
N ILE A 150 12.92 -4.92 7.87
CA ILE A 150 11.82 -4.89 6.89
C ILE A 150 10.62 -5.57 7.54
N LEU A 151 9.52 -4.83 7.67
CA LEU A 151 8.23 -5.27 8.17
C LEU A 151 7.14 -4.70 7.29
N GLY A 152 5.90 -5.16 7.42
CA GLY A 152 4.83 -4.64 6.57
C GLY A 152 3.56 -5.44 6.68
N ILE A 153 2.67 -5.23 5.72
CA ILE A 153 1.44 -5.99 5.54
C ILE A 153 1.57 -6.94 4.34
N PRO A 154 0.77 -8.01 4.26
CA PRO A 154 0.71 -8.84 3.06
C PRO A 154 -0.18 -8.21 1.97
N GLY A 155 0.11 -8.56 0.72
CA GLY A 155 -0.75 -8.29 -0.44
C GLY A 155 -1.52 -9.53 -0.92
N ASN A 156 -2.22 -9.41 -2.04
CA ASN A 156 -2.98 -10.55 -2.59
C ASN A 156 -2.06 -11.64 -3.13
N HIS A 157 -0.93 -11.31 -3.75
CA HIS A 157 0.00 -12.30 -4.28
C HIS A 157 0.68 -13.10 -3.17
N ASP A 158 0.91 -12.50 -2.00
CA ASP A 158 1.38 -13.23 -0.82
C ASP A 158 0.35 -14.26 -0.31
N GLY A 159 -0.95 -14.02 -0.57
CA GLY A 159 -2.06 -14.79 -0.04
C GLY A 159 -2.75 -15.74 -1.01
N ASP A 160 -2.38 -15.78 -2.29
CA ASP A 160 -3.09 -16.54 -3.34
C ASP A 160 -2.42 -17.89 -3.65
N PRO A 161 -2.65 -18.98 -2.90
CA PRO A 161 -1.97 -20.25 -3.18
C PRO A 161 -2.43 -20.84 -4.52
N ILE A 162 -1.47 -21.22 -5.36
CA ILE A 162 -1.71 -21.82 -6.68
C ILE A 162 -2.51 -23.13 -6.61
N ASN A 163 -2.32 -23.92 -5.55
CA ASN A 163 -3.04 -25.16 -5.29
C ASN A 163 -2.97 -25.54 -3.79
N SER A 164 -3.55 -26.68 -3.41
CA SER A 164 -3.65 -27.12 -2.01
C SER A 164 -2.34 -27.59 -1.37
N SER A 165 -1.19 -27.54 -2.06
CA SER A 165 0.12 -27.83 -1.48
C SER A 165 0.62 -26.72 -0.55
N GLN A 166 0.03 -25.54 -0.64
CA GLN A 166 0.34 -24.38 0.19
C GLN A 166 -0.96 -23.77 0.72
N THR A 167 -0.95 -23.32 1.98
CA THR A 167 -2.03 -22.52 2.55
C THR A 167 -1.75 -21.03 2.28
N SER A 168 -2.80 -20.23 2.29
CA SER A 168 -2.67 -18.77 2.12
C SER A 168 -1.70 -18.20 3.15
N LEU A 169 -0.80 -17.32 2.69
CA LEU A 169 0.22 -16.64 3.50
C LEU A 169 1.32 -17.52 4.10
N ASP A 170 1.47 -18.81 3.72
CA ASP A 170 2.50 -19.69 4.31
C ASP A 170 3.90 -19.06 4.32
N GLY A 171 4.39 -18.57 3.17
CA GLY A 171 5.71 -17.93 3.11
C GLY A 171 5.77 -16.59 3.86
N TRP A 172 4.67 -15.84 3.85
CA TRP A 172 4.60 -14.57 4.58
C TRP A 172 4.67 -14.81 6.09
N VAL A 173 3.94 -15.79 6.60
CA VAL A 173 3.96 -16.21 8.01
C VAL A 173 5.33 -16.76 8.38
N ASP A 174 5.94 -17.59 7.54
CA ASP A 174 7.23 -18.21 7.85
C ASP A 174 8.37 -17.18 8.02
N TYR A 175 8.29 -16.04 7.32
CA TYR A 175 9.24 -14.95 7.49
C TYR A 175 8.79 -13.88 8.51
N PHE A 176 7.54 -13.40 8.44
CA PHE A 176 7.09 -12.22 9.17
C PHE A 176 6.48 -12.52 10.56
N MET A 177 6.00 -13.75 10.79
CA MET A 177 5.28 -14.15 12.01
C MET A 177 5.94 -15.37 12.66
N THR A 178 7.20 -15.22 13.05
CA THR A 178 7.92 -16.25 13.80
C THR A 178 7.83 -16.00 15.30
N PRO A 179 7.67 -17.04 16.16
CA PRO A 179 7.60 -16.84 17.61
C PRO A 179 8.87 -16.20 18.20
N GLU A 180 10.03 -16.51 17.62
CA GLU A 180 11.33 -15.98 18.00
C GLU A 180 12.16 -15.71 16.72
N PRO A 181 12.99 -14.65 16.71
CA PRO A 181 13.82 -14.33 15.55
C PRO A 181 14.80 -15.46 15.24
N ARG A 182 14.77 -15.96 14.00
CA ARG A 182 15.71 -16.95 13.47
C ARG A 182 16.16 -16.59 12.06
N VAL A 183 17.31 -17.10 11.64
CA VAL A 183 17.71 -17.08 10.22
C VAL A 183 17.13 -18.31 9.55
N ASN A 184 16.24 -18.13 8.57
CA ASN A 184 15.68 -19.23 7.79
C ASN A 184 16.78 -19.75 6.81
N PRO A 185 17.07 -21.07 6.76
CA PRO A 185 18.00 -21.65 5.78
C PRO A 185 17.75 -21.26 4.31
N GLU A 186 16.51 -20.94 3.94
CA GLU A 186 16.13 -20.48 2.59
C GLU A 186 16.74 -19.13 2.21
N SER A 187 17.25 -18.37 3.18
CA SER A 187 17.97 -17.12 2.88
C SER A 187 19.35 -17.33 2.25
N HIS A 188 19.85 -18.58 2.19
CA HIS A 188 21.16 -18.96 1.65
C HIS A 188 22.30 -18.00 2.08
N ASP A 189 22.97 -17.32 1.14
CA ASP A 189 24.06 -16.37 1.40
C ASP A 189 23.60 -14.92 1.62
N ALA A 190 22.29 -14.68 1.70
CA ALA A 190 21.63 -13.43 2.06
C ALA A 190 20.93 -13.50 3.43
N PRO A 191 21.62 -13.88 4.53
CA PRO A 191 20.99 -14.13 5.81
C PRO A 191 20.27 -12.90 6.36
N ARG A 192 19.01 -13.09 6.77
CA ARG A 192 18.18 -12.10 7.44
C ARG A 192 17.39 -12.77 8.57
N ALA A 193 17.38 -12.14 9.74
CA ALA A 193 16.54 -12.59 10.84
C ALA A 193 15.06 -12.35 10.50
N THR A 194 14.24 -13.36 10.75
CA THR A 194 12.78 -13.32 10.66
C THR A 194 12.18 -12.35 11.67
N MET A 195 10.93 -11.95 11.42
CA MET A 195 10.19 -11.02 12.27
C MET A 195 9.22 -11.77 13.20
N CYS A 196 8.76 -11.07 14.23
CA CYS A 196 7.81 -11.59 15.23
C CYS A 196 6.51 -10.78 15.23
N LEU A 197 5.96 -10.46 14.04
CA LEU A 197 4.70 -9.72 13.96
C LEU A 197 3.57 -10.53 14.61
N PRO A 198 2.66 -9.89 15.37
CA PRO A 198 1.69 -10.61 16.18
C PRO A 198 0.59 -11.25 15.36
N ASN A 199 0.30 -10.71 14.17
CA ASN A 199 -0.77 -11.12 13.27
C ASN A 199 -0.56 -10.50 11.87
N VAL A 200 -1.29 -10.97 10.85
CA VAL A 200 -1.22 -10.48 9.46
C VAL A 200 -1.80 -9.08 9.26
N TYR A 201 -2.63 -8.63 10.22
CA TYR A 201 -3.01 -7.25 10.41
C TYR A 201 -2.69 -6.88 11.86
N PHE A 202 -2.09 -5.72 12.08
CA PHE A 202 -1.55 -5.32 13.39
C PHE A 202 -1.39 -3.81 13.44
N THR A 203 -1.23 -3.28 14.65
CA THR A 203 -0.87 -1.87 14.87
C THR A 203 0.60 -1.80 15.25
N LEU A 204 1.38 -1.03 14.49
CA LEU A 204 2.78 -0.72 14.81
C LEU A 204 2.83 0.54 15.68
N ASP A 205 3.33 0.39 16.90
CA ASP A 205 3.54 1.51 17.80
C ASP A 205 4.94 2.08 17.61
N GLY A 206 5.01 3.30 17.06
CA GLY A 206 6.25 4.04 16.87
C GLY A 206 6.36 5.27 17.79
N PRO A 207 7.53 5.95 17.80
CA PRO A 207 7.73 7.16 18.59
C PRO A 207 6.83 8.33 18.17
N HIS A 208 6.75 8.61 16.86
CA HIS A 208 6.01 9.76 16.32
C HIS A 208 4.73 9.38 15.55
N ALA A 209 4.50 8.09 15.32
CA ALA A 209 3.36 7.59 14.57
C ALA A 209 2.85 6.26 15.12
N THR A 210 1.55 6.05 14.96
CA THR A 210 0.88 4.76 15.09
C THR A 210 0.47 4.33 13.68
N ILE A 211 0.92 3.17 13.22
CA ILE A 211 0.61 2.66 11.88
C ILE A 211 -0.34 1.47 12.01
N ILE A 212 -1.59 1.63 11.57
CA ILE A 212 -2.56 0.53 11.49
C ILE A 212 -2.37 -0.18 10.16
N GLY A 213 -1.82 -1.39 10.19
CA GLY A 213 -1.61 -2.25 9.03
C GLY A 213 -2.77 -3.24 8.86
N MET A 214 -3.46 -3.16 7.73
CA MET A 214 -4.57 -4.06 7.37
C MET A 214 -4.12 -5.13 6.37
N TYR A 215 -4.69 -6.33 6.49
CA TYR A 215 -4.60 -7.34 5.45
C TYR A 215 -5.92 -7.40 4.67
N THR A 216 -5.84 -7.02 3.41
CA THR A 216 -7.01 -6.89 2.53
C THR A 216 -7.34 -8.14 1.73
N ASN A 217 -6.67 -9.27 2.02
CA ASN A 217 -6.94 -10.57 1.42
C ASN A 217 -6.74 -10.62 -0.11
N VAL A 218 -7.07 -11.76 -0.73
CA VAL A 218 -6.80 -12.07 -2.13
C VAL A 218 -7.78 -11.45 -3.15
N PRO A 219 -9.11 -11.35 -2.88
CA PRO A 219 -10.05 -10.90 -3.90
C PRO A 219 -9.70 -9.51 -4.45
N GLU A 220 -9.76 -9.35 -5.78
CA GLU A 220 -9.52 -8.07 -6.45
C GLU A 220 -10.32 -6.93 -5.81
N GLY A 221 -9.64 -5.86 -5.42
CA GLY A 221 -10.27 -4.73 -4.70
C GLY A 221 -10.46 -4.99 -3.20
N GLY A 222 -9.83 -6.03 -2.65
CA GLY A 222 -9.79 -6.33 -1.24
C GLY A 222 -11.09 -6.89 -0.65
N SER A 223 -10.93 -7.61 0.46
CA SER A 223 -12.01 -8.14 1.29
C SER A 223 -11.49 -8.35 2.70
N ILE A 224 -12.26 -7.92 3.71
CA ILE A 224 -11.99 -8.20 5.11
C ILE A 224 -13.21 -8.89 5.74
N ASP A 225 -13.01 -9.58 6.87
CA ASP A 225 -14.10 -10.11 7.67
C ASP A 225 -14.58 -9.07 8.71
N SER A 226 -15.66 -9.42 9.42
CA SER A 226 -16.22 -8.56 10.46
C SER A 226 -15.30 -8.40 11.68
N VAL A 227 -14.37 -9.34 11.91
CA VAL A 227 -13.43 -9.29 13.04
C VAL A 227 -12.40 -8.20 12.80
N GLN A 228 -11.79 -8.18 11.61
CA GLN A 228 -10.85 -7.12 11.23
C GLN A 228 -11.55 -5.76 11.12
N GLN A 229 -12.81 -5.69 10.68
CA GLN A 229 -13.58 -4.43 10.68
C GLN A 229 -13.78 -3.87 12.10
N GLN A 230 -14.20 -4.71 13.05
CA GLN A 230 -14.40 -4.28 14.44
C GLN A 230 -13.07 -3.89 15.09
N TRP A 231 -12.01 -4.66 14.83
CA TRP A 231 -10.65 -4.34 15.25
C TRP A 231 -10.22 -2.97 14.71
N LEU A 232 -10.37 -2.72 13.41
CA LEU A 232 -10.00 -1.44 12.78
C LEU A 232 -10.71 -0.25 13.43
N THR A 233 -12.04 -0.34 13.64
CA THR A 233 -12.80 0.72 14.31
C THR A 233 -12.30 0.97 15.73
N ASN A 234 -11.96 -0.10 16.46
CA ASN A 234 -11.37 0.01 17.80
C ASN A 234 -9.98 0.69 17.78
N GLU A 235 -9.12 0.32 16.84
CA GLU A 235 -7.79 0.89 16.72
C GLU A 235 -7.84 2.38 16.38
N PHE A 236 -8.76 2.79 15.50
CA PHE A 236 -9.02 4.21 15.23
C PHE A 236 -9.47 4.97 16.49
N ALA A 237 -10.39 4.40 17.26
CA ALA A 237 -10.94 5.04 18.46
C ALA A 237 -9.90 5.19 19.58
N ASN A 238 -8.94 4.28 19.66
CA ASN A 238 -7.92 4.26 20.72
C ASN A 238 -6.53 4.76 20.25
N ALA A 239 -6.39 5.18 18.99
CA ALA A 239 -5.15 5.71 18.48
C ALA A 239 -4.67 6.93 19.32
N PRO A 240 -3.39 6.96 19.75
CA PRO A 240 -2.86 8.05 20.55
C PRO A 240 -3.06 9.44 19.91
N GLU A 241 -3.28 10.45 20.77
CA GLU A 241 -3.47 11.85 20.35
C GLU A 241 -2.16 12.66 20.37
N ASP A 242 -1.04 12.05 20.68
CA ASP A 242 0.30 12.65 20.63
C ASP A 242 1.12 12.15 19.43
N LYS A 243 0.53 11.34 18.56
CA LYS A 243 1.17 10.72 17.39
C LYS A 243 0.33 10.89 16.12
N ALA A 244 1.01 10.85 14.97
CA ALA A 244 0.36 10.66 13.68
C ALA A 244 -0.38 9.32 13.65
N LEU A 245 -1.55 9.31 13.01
CA LEU A 245 -2.27 8.08 12.66
C LEU A 245 -2.06 7.78 11.17
N VAL A 246 -1.37 6.68 10.87
CA VAL A 246 -1.15 6.20 9.50
C VAL A 246 -1.98 4.94 9.30
N VAL A 247 -2.63 4.80 8.15
CA VAL A 247 -3.33 3.57 7.76
C VAL A 247 -2.63 2.98 6.56
N ALA A 248 -2.27 1.70 6.63
CA ALA A 248 -1.66 0.97 5.53
C ALA A 248 -2.54 -0.21 5.11
N LEU A 249 -2.84 -0.32 3.83
CA LEU A 249 -3.62 -1.39 3.23
C LEU A 249 -3.11 -1.67 1.81
N HIS A 250 -3.04 -2.93 1.38
CA HIS A 250 -2.49 -3.24 0.07
C HIS A 250 -3.34 -2.70 -1.09
N HIS A 251 -4.65 -3.03 -1.11
CA HIS A 251 -5.57 -2.55 -2.14
C HIS A 251 -5.94 -1.07 -1.94
N PRO A 252 -5.72 -0.19 -2.93
CA PRO A 252 -5.94 1.24 -2.78
C PRO A 252 -7.44 1.59 -2.76
N ILE A 253 -7.81 2.58 -1.95
CA ILE A 253 -9.16 3.17 -1.95
C ILE A 253 -9.41 3.94 -3.24
N TYR A 254 -8.41 4.69 -3.71
CA TYR A 254 -8.45 5.48 -4.93
C TYR A 254 -7.29 5.09 -5.86
N SER A 255 -7.59 4.92 -7.14
CA SER A 255 -6.58 4.76 -8.20
C SER A 255 -7.14 5.21 -9.53
N PHE A 256 -6.36 5.99 -10.28
CA PHE A 256 -6.65 6.43 -11.64
C PHE A 256 -5.93 5.57 -12.70
N ASP A 257 -5.64 4.32 -12.38
CA ASP A 257 -4.94 3.37 -13.24
C ASP A 257 -5.83 2.80 -14.37
N ASP A 258 -5.20 2.26 -15.42
CA ASP A 258 -5.90 1.68 -16.58
C ASP A 258 -6.08 0.15 -16.54
N HIS A 259 -5.56 -0.52 -15.51
CA HIS A 259 -5.70 -1.96 -15.28
C HIS A 259 -6.54 -2.27 -14.03
N HIS A 260 -6.18 -1.70 -12.88
CA HIS A 260 -6.84 -1.87 -11.60
C HIS A 260 -7.56 -0.58 -11.20
N SER A 261 -8.70 -0.68 -10.52
CA SER A 261 -9.41 0.48 -9.99
C SER A 261 -9.16 0.65 -8.50
N GLY A 262 -9.42 1.86 -7.96
CA GLY A 262 -9.61 1.99 -6.52
C GLY A 262 -10.79 1.15 -6.02
N SER A 263 -10.79 0.85 -4.73
CA SER A 263 -11.73 -0.05 -4.08
C SER A 263 -12.79 0.70 -3.26
N PRO A 264 -14.05 0.73 -3.72
CA PRO A 264 -15.19 1.15 -2.89
C PRO A 264 -15.34 0.32 -1.62
N ARG A 265 -14.97 -0.97 -1.65
CA ARG A 265 -15.06 -1.83 -0.47
C ARG A 265 -14.08 -1.38 0.62
N MET A 266 -12.85 -1.05 0.25
CA MET A 266 -11.89 -0.51 1.21
C MET A 266 -12.25 0.92 1.61
N ALA A 267 -12.89 1.69 0.72
CA ALA A 267 -13.47 2.99 1.06
C ALA A 267 -14.50 2.85 2.18
N ASP A 268 -15.46 1.92 2.04
CA ASP A 268 -16.47 1.62 3.05
C ASP A 268 -15.83 1.20 4.39
N VAL A 269 -14.84 0.32 4.35
CA VAL A 269 -14.16 -0.18 5.56
C VAL A 269 -13.53 0.96 6.36
N VAL A 270 -12.76 1.83 5.70
CA VAL A 270 -12.08 2.96 6.34
C VAL A 270 -13.07 4.06 6.72
N GLN A 271 -14.09 4.34 5.90
CA GLN A 271 -15.09 5.36 6.25
C GLN A 271 -15.89 4.93 7.48
N HIS A 272 -16.25 3.64 7.64
CA HIS A 272 -16.96 3.18 8.84
C HIS A 272 -16.09 3.38 10.08
N ALA A 273 -14.81 3.01 10.03
CA ALA A 273 -13.89 3.25 11.14
C ALA A 273 -13.79 4.74 11.48
N ILE A 274 -13.69 5.63 10.49
CA ILE A 274 -13.66 7.09 10.69
C ILE A 274 -14.97 7.60 11.28
N ASN A 275 -16.11 7.20 10.72
CA ASN A 275 -17.42 7.71 11.11
C ASN A 275 -17.80 7.29 12.54
N ASP A 276 -17.47 6.05 12.92
CA ASP A 276 -17.76 5.49 14.24
C ASP A 276 -16.81 6.02 15.32
N SER A 277 -15.51 6.11 15.02
CA SER A 277 -14.50 6.58 15.98
C SER A 277 -14.38 8.10 16.07
N ARG A 278 -14.87 8.82 15.04
CA ARG A 278 -14.62 10.24 14.77
C ARG A 278 -13.15 10.59 14.52
N ARG A 279 -12.24 9.61 14.51
CA ARG A 279 -10.81 9.80 14.25
C ARG A 279 -10.53 9.71 12.75
N VAL A 280 -9.77 10.65 12.23
CA VAL A 280 -9.34 10.70 10.82
C VAL A 280 -7.85 10.36 10.76
N PRO A 281 -7.41 9.51 9.81
CA PRO A 281 -5.98 9.24 9.62
C PRO A 281 -5.30 10.44 8.97
N ASN A 282 -4.03 10.65 9.29
CA ASN A 282 -3.21 11.70 8.69
C ASN A 282 -2.80 11.36 7.25
N ILE A 283 -2.68 10.07 6.92
CA ILE A 283 -2.30 9.55 5.61
C ILE A 283 -2.75 8.10 5.45
N VAL A 284 -3.15 7.73 4.23
CA VAL A 284 -3.46 6.36 3.84
C VAL A 284 -2.43 5.88 2.81
N LEU A 285 -1.80 4.73 3.06
CA LEU A 285 -0.74 4.14 2.27
C LEU A 285 -1.20 2.83 1.63
N SER A 286 -0.94 2.67 0.34
CA SER A 286 -1.35 1.49 -0.43
C SER A 286 -0.44 1.16 -1.59
N ALA A 287 -0.65 0.01 -2.22
CA ALA A 287 0.17 -0.52 -3.31
C ALA A 287 -0.75 -1.21 -4.34
N HIS A 288 -0.50 -2.45 -4.78
CA HIS A 288 -1.30 -3.28 -5.69
C HIS A 288 -1.33 -2.78 -7.15
N VAL A 289 -1.55 -1.50 -7.31
CA VAL A 289 -1.49 -0.82 -8.60
C VAL A 289 -0.03 -0.53 -8.92
N HIS A 290 0.44 -1.06 -10.04
CA HIS A 290 1.84 -0.99 -10.45
C HIS A 290 2.25 0.40 -11.01
N ASN A 291 2.11 1.45 -10.20
CA ASN A 291 2.60 2.80 -10.46
C ASN A 291 2.69 3.60 -9.15
N TYR A 292 3.07 4.87 -9.27
CA TYR A 292 2.99 5.85 -8.17
C TYR A 292 1.80 6.78 -8.39
N GLN A 293 1.02 7.03 -7.33
CA GLN A 293 -0.01 8.06 -7.31
C GLN A 293 -0.06 8.74 -5.94
N ARG A 294 -0.18 10.07 -5.93
CA ARG A 294 -0.60 10.85 -4.78
C ARG A 294 -1.95 11.46 -5.06
N ILE A 295 -2.94 11.03 -4.30
CA ILE A 295 -4.33 11.44 -4.43
C ILE A 295 -4.72 12.15 -3.14
N GLU A 296 -5.43 13.26 -3.24
CA GLU A 296 -5.96 13.99 -2.10
C GLU A 296 -7.49 13.93 -2.08
N LYS A 297 -8.06 13.86 -0.88
CA LYS A 297 -9.50 13.89 -0.67
C LYS A 297 -9.82 14.70 0.57
N GLU A 298 -10.77 15.62 0.43
CA GLU A 298 -11.29 16.39 1.54
C GLU A 298 -12.13 15.50 2.48
N VAL A 299 -11.79 15.53 3.76
CA VAL A 299 -12.42 14.80 4.86
C VAL A 299 -12.67 15.79 6.00
N GLY A 300 -13.90 16.34 6.03
CA GLY A 300 -14.22 17.48 6.89
C GLY A 300 -13.46 18.72 6.40
N ASP A 301 -12.68 19.34 7.30
CA ASP A 301 -11.87 20.52 7.01
C ASP A 301 -10.42 20.19 6.60
N ASN A 302 -10.10 18.90 6.38
CA ASN A 302 -8.75 18.43 6.13
C ASN A 302 -8.63 17.76 4.75
N SER A 303 -7.58 18.11 4.00
CA SER A 303 -7.15 17.34 2.83
C SER A 303 -6.30 16.16 3.30
N ILE A 304 -6.77 14.93 3.05
CA ILE A 304 -6.10 13.69 3.43
C ILE A 304 -5.42 13.07 2.21
N PRO A 305 -4.11 12.77 2.27
CA PRO A 305 -3.41 12.06 1.22
C PRO A 305 -3.68 10.55 1.25
N PHE A 306 -3.96 10.01 0.07
CA PHE A 306 -4.04 8.59 -0.26
C PHE A 306 -2.92 8.30 -1.26
N ILE A 307 -1.91 7.56 -0.83
CA ILE A 307 -0.72 7.25 -1.62
C ILE A 307 -0.81 5.82 -2.15
N VAL A 308 -0.59 5.68 -3.45
CA VAL A 308 -0.33 4.41 -4.12
C VAL A 308 1.17 4.34 -4.41
N ALA A 309 1.86 3.40 -3.80
CA ALA A 309 3.29 3.18 -3.92
C ALA A 309 3.58 1.72 -4.34
N GLY A 310 2.96 1.27 -5.44
CA GLY A 310 3.14 -0.08 -5.99
C GLY A 310 4.15 -0.17 -7.13
N HIS A 311 5.13 0.73 -7.17
CA HIS A 311 6.15 0.80 -8.22
C HIS A 311 7.51 0.26 -7.72
N GLY A 312 7.50 -0.73 -6.82
CA GLY A 312 8.66 -1.17 -6.05
C GLY A 312 9.62 -2.13 -6.74
N GLY A 313 9.27 -2.67 -7.91
CA GLY A 313 10.17 -3.53 -8.69
C GLY A 313 9.48 -4.59 -9.53
N TYR A 314 8.18 -4.82 -9.34
CA TYR A 314 7.43 -5.75 -10.18
C TYR A 314 7.42 -5.31 -11.65
N TYR A 315 7.81 -6.21 -12.55
CA TYR A 315 8.26 -5.87 -13.91
C TYR A 315 7.29 -5.10 -14.82
N HIS A 316 5.99 -5.06 -14.49
CA HIS A 316 4.94 -4.51 -15.36
C HIS A 316 4.24 -3.32 -14.74
N LEU A 317 4.80 -2.13 -14.95
CA LEU A 317 4.13 -0.88 -14.61
C LEU A 317 2.85 -0.69 -15.46
N HIS A 318 1.82 -0.14 -14.84
CA HIS A 318 0.52 0.12 -15.45
C HIS A 318 0.30 1.60 -15.74
N GLY A 319 -0.40 1.90 -16.83
CA GLY A 319 -0.61 3.26 -17.29
C GLY A 319 -1.73 3.99 -16.56
N MET A 320 -1.73 5.32 -16.63
CA MET A 320 -2.82 6.13 -16.09
C MET A 320 -4.00 6.20 -17.06
N ASN A 321 -5.22 6.19 -16.52
CA ASN A 321 -6.47 6.30 -17.27
C ASN A 321 -7.14 7.67 -17.09
N ILE A 322 -6.38 8.73 -17.41
CA ILE A 322 -6.81 10.11 -17.24
C ILE A 322 -6.85 10.88 -18.57
N ASP A 323 -7.65 11.95 -18.60
CA ASP A 323 -7.63 12.97 -19.64
C ASP A 323 -6.64 14.08 -19.27
N GLU A 324 -5.50 14.14 -19.95
CA GLU A 324 -4.47 15.17 -19.71
C GLU A 324 -4.86 16.59 -20.22
N GLY A 325 -6.13 16.83 -20.58
CA GLY A 325 -6.63 18.10 -21.11
C GLY A 325 -6.13 18.46 -22.52
N LYS A 326 -6.91 19.26 -23.27
CA LYS A 326 -6.53 19.79 -24.59
C LYS A 326 -5.51 20.93 -24.44
N GLY A 327 -4.29 20.58 -24.09
CA GLY A 327 -3.15 21.48 -23.86
C GLY A 327 -1.85 20.71 -23.59
N GLY A 328 -1.97 19.46 -23.12
CA GLY A 328 -0.90 18.47 -23.14
C GLY A 328 -0.59 18.03 -24.58
N LYS A 329 0.26 18.77 -25.29
CA LYS A 329 0.89 18.26 -26.50
C LYS A 329 1.66 16.97 -26.12
N HIS A 330 1.11 15.80 -26.44
CA HIS A 330 1.85 14.54 -26.54
C HIS A 330 2.93 14.29 -25.47
N THR A 331 2.58 14.31 -24.18
CA THR A 331 3.48 13.85 -23.10
C THR A 331 3.16 12.45 -22.57
N ALA A 332 2.33 11.68 -23.26
CA ALA A 332 2.37 10.21 -23.20
C ALA A 332 3.78 9.63 -23.48
N LYS A 333 4.73 10.46 -23.96
CA LYS A 333 6.16 10.12 -24.05
C LYS A 333 6.95 10.23 -22.73
N LYS A 334 6.38 10.66 -21.61
CA LYS A 334 7.15 10.92 -20.38
C LYS A 334 6.56 10.47 -19.04
N GLY A 335 5.43 9.76 -18.99
CA GLY A 335 5.01 8.99 -17.80
C GLY A 335 4.68 9.74 -16.49
N LYS A 336 4.98 11.04 -16.43
CA LYS A 336 4.86 11.93 -15.27
C LYS A 336 3.64 12.81 -15.46
N HIS A 337 2.74 12.81 -14.48
CA HIS A 337 1.65 13.77 -14.38
C HIS A 337 1.91 14.71 -13.21
N SER A 338 1.90 16.02 -13.48
CA SER A 338 1.88 17.09 -12.49
C SER A 338 0.70 18.01 -12.83
N GLY A 339 -0.48 17.66 -12.35
CA GLY A 339 -1.75 18.31 -12.66
C GLY A 339 -2.88 17.71 -11.82
N SER A 340 -3.99 18.44 -11.69
CA SER A 340 -5.14 17.97 -10.92
C SER A 340 -6.19 17.34 -11.83
N VAL A 341 -6.40 16.03 -11.71
CA VAL A 341 -7.56 15.32 -12.26
C VAL A 341 -8.48 14.99 -11.11
N THR A 342 -9.75 15.38 -11.20
CA THR A 342 -10.74 15.13 -10.15
C THR A 342 -11.74 14.10 -10.62
N ASP A 343 -11.93 13.04 -9.85
CA ASP A 343 -13.11 12.19 -10.02
C ASP A 343 -14.32 12.92 -9.44
N THR A 344 -15.28 13.24 -10.30
CA THR A 344 -16.50 13.96 -9.93
C THR A 344 -17.42 13.19 -8.99
N ASP A 345 -17.29 11.87 -8.90
CA ASP A 345 -18.20 11.03 -8.12
C ASP A 345 -17.71 10.91 -6.68
N THR A 346 -16.41 10.73 -6.49
CA THR A 346 -15.77 10.59 -5.18
C THR A 346 -15.23 11.91 -4.65
N GLY A 347 -14.94 12.88 -5.51
CA GLY A 347 -14.22 14.11 -5.15
C GLY A 347 -12.72 13.86 -4.89
N ALA A 348 -12.18 12.72 -5.29
CA ALA A 348 -10.75 12.44 -5.18
C ALA A 348 -9.95 13.22 -6.24
N HIS A 349 -8.87 13.85 -5.82
CA HIS A 349 -8.01 14.68 -6.65
C HIS A 349 -6.65 14.01 -6.85
N LEU A 350 -6.35 13.52 -8.06
CA LEU A 350 -5.00 13.09 -8.41
C LEU A 350 -4.09 14.32 -8.44
N ILE A 351 -3.02 14.34 -7.66
CA ILE A 351 -2.08 15.47 -7.55
C ILE A 351 -0.78 15.20 -8.32
N SER A 352 -0.25 13.98 -8.20
CA SER A 352 1.00 13.55 -8.83
C SER A 352 0.92 12.07 -9.18
N SER A 353 1.53 11.66 -10.29
CA SER A 353 1.67 10.23 -10.64
C SER A 353 2.88 9.96 -11.53
N ASN A 354 3.43 8.75 -11.40
CA ASN A 354 4.45 8.21 -12.29
C ASN A 354 4.13 6.76 -12.67
N HIS A 355 4.13 6.46 -13.97
CA HIS A 355 3.93 5.11 -14.51
C HIS A 355 5.07 4.65 -15.44
N THR A 356 6.23 5.31 -15.40
CA THR A 356 7.37 4.99 -16.29
C THR A 356 8.61 4.50 -15.58
N ASN A 357 8.75 4.79 -14.30
CA ASN A 357 9.90 4.35 -13.51
C ASN A 357 9.44 3.58 -12.28
N HIS A 358 10.21 2.58 -11.90
CA HIS A 358 10.19 2.05 -10.55
C HIS A 358 10.84 3.02 -9.56
N GLY A 359 10.63 2.79 -8.28
CA GLY A 359 11.00 3.72 -7.23
C GLY A 359 10.47 3.32 -5.87
N TYR A 360 10.59 4.23 -4.92
CA TYR A 360 10.14 4.05 -3.56
C TYR A 360 9.92 5.41 -2.90
N MET A 361 9.27 5.41 -1.74
CA MET A 361 9.03 6.60 -0.94
C MET A 361 9.84 6.56 0.35
N THR A 362 10.45 7.69 0.73
CA THR A 362 10.99 7.92 2.06
C THR A 362 10.03 8.82 2.82
N LEU A 363 9.45 8.33 3.93
CA LEU A 363 8.64 9.12 4.84
C LEU A 363 9.48 9.62 6.02
N THR A 364 9.23 10.87 6.41
CA THR A 364 9.76 11.49 7.64
C THR A 364 8.58 11.98 8.47
N ILE A 365 8.49 11.54 9.72
CA ILE A 365 7.44 11.95 10.66
C ILE A 365 8.07 12.65 11.85
N THR A 366 7.56 13.83 12.15
CA THR A 366 7.86 14.65 13.32
C THR A 366 6.58 14.82 14.16
N PRO A 367 6.65 15.41 15.37
CA PRO A 367 5.46 15.74 16.15
C PRO A 367 4.44 16.67 15.45
N ASP A 368 4.85 17.43 14.43
CA ASP A 368 3.97 18.40 13.74
C ASP A 368 3.72 18.09 12.25
N GLU A 369 4.59 17.30 11.61
CA GLU A 369 4.60 17.06 10.16
C GLU A 369 4.80 15.58 9.79
N ILE A 370 4.06 15.12 8.78
CA ILE A 370 4.38 13.95 7.95
C ILE A 370 4.81 14.46 6.57
N SER A 371 6.07 14.23 6.19
CA SER A 371 6.59 14.57 4.86
C SER A 371 7.12 13.35 4.13
N GLY A 372 7.07 13.40 2.79
CA GLY A 372 7.49 12.31 1.93
C GLY A 372 8.30 12.80 0.74
N VAL A 373 9.30 12.01 0.35
CA VAL A 373 10.08 12.17 -0.88
C VAL A 373 9.97 10.89 -1.68
N VAL A 374 9.56 11.00 -2.94
CA VAL A 374 9.48 9.87 -3.87
C VAL A 374 10.70 9.90 -4.78
N SER A 375 11.44 8.80 -4.78
CA SER A 375 12.67 8.64 -5.55
C SER A 375 12.44 7.61 -6.66
N LEU A 376 12.69 8.02 -7.90
CA LEU A 376 12.63 7.15 -9.07
C LEU A 376 14.03 6.63 -9.41
N VAL A 377 14.13 5.34 -9.71
CA VAL A 377 15.37 4.73 -10.16
C VAL A 377 15.54 4.85 -11.67
N GLU A 378 16.80 4.82 -12.11
CA GLU A 378 17.12 4.88 -13.53
C GLU A 378 16.65 3.62 -14.24
N GLU A 379 15.97 3.80 -15.37
CA GLU A 379 15.62 2.75 -16.30
C GLU A 379 16.13 3.10 -17.70
N LYS A 380 16.22 2.09 -18.57
CA LYS A 380 16.82 2.18 -19.92
C LYS A 380 16.40 3.42 -20.73
N HIS A 381 15.18 3.91 -20.54
CA HIS A 381 14.63 5.06 -21.26
C HIS A 381 14.21 6.23 -20.38
N TYR A 382 14.33 6.10 -19.05
CA TYR A 382 13.82 7.07 -18.10
C TYR A 382 14.87 7.33 -17.01
N PRO A 383 15.41 8.56 -16.91
CA PRO A 383 16.45 8.86 -15.94
C PRO A 383 15.93 8.74 -14.50
N ALA A 384 16.84 8.50 -13.55
CA ALA A 384 16.52 8.62 -12.14
C ALA A 384 16.05 10.04 -11.79
N ASP A 385 15.16 10.14 -10.81
CA ASP A 385 14.69 11.41 -10.24
C ASP A 385 14.58 11.22 -8.72
N PRO A 386 15.62 11.60 -7.94
CA PRO A 386 15.68 11.28 -6.52
C PRO A 386 14.65 12.05 -5.67
N ALA A 387 13.98 13.06 -6.24
CA ALA A 387 12.95 13.85 -5.59
C ALA A 387 11.81 14.15 -6.58
N PHE A 388 11.31 13.09 -7.23
CA PHE A 388 10.30 13.17 -8.26
C PHE A 388 9.03 13.90 -7.81
N ASP A 389 8.58 13.57 -6.60
CA ASP A 389 7.48 14.19 -5.89
C ASP A 389 7.88 14.38 -4.42
N THR A 390 7.39 15.46 -3.84
CA THR A 390 7.62 15.81 -2.44
C THR A 390 6.35 16.38 -1.86
N PHE A 391 6.01 16.01 -0.63
CA PHE A 391 4.80 16.48 0.02
C PHE A 391 5.00 16.63 1.53
N SER A 392 4.11 17.41 2.16
CA SER A 392 4.07 17.64 3.60
C SER A 392 2.62 17.84 4.03
N TYR A 393 2.24 17.16 5.12
CA TYR A 393 0.93 17.22 5.76
C TYR A 393 1.10 17.29 7.28
N SER A 394 0.06 17.70 8.01
CA SER A 394 0.14 17.71 9.48
C SER A 394 0.15 16.29 10.06
N SER A 395 0.98 16.04 11.08
CA SER A 395 0.92 14.81 11.89
C SER A 395 0.01 14.94 13.11
N LYS A 396 -0.61 16.11 13.32
CA LYS A 396 -1.50 16.34 14.46
C LYS A 396 -2.77 15.48 14.36
N PRO A 397 -3.35 15.07 15.50
CA PRO A 397 -4.62 14.36 15.50
C PRO A 397 -5.71 15.09 14.73
N LEU A 398 -6.39 14.36 13.86
CA LEU A 398 -7.52 14.86 13.10
C LEU A 398 -8.80 14.19 13.59
N LYS A 399 -9.83 15.00 13.87
CA LYS A 399 -11.14 14.53 14.31
C LYS A 399 -12.24 15.16 13.48
N LEU A 400 -13.31 14.41 13.25
CA LEU A 400 -14.51 14.94 12.62
C LEU A 400 -15.37 15.73 13.62
N GLN A 401 -16.00 16.81 13.15
CA GLN A 401 -17.02 17.54 13.91
C GLN A 401 -18.27 16.66 14.11
N ASP A 402 -18.90 16.62 15.29
CA ASP A 402 -19.92 15.63 15.70
C ASP A 402 -21.02 15.25 14.69
N ASN A 403 -21.44 16.16 13.80
CA ASN A 403 -22.52 15.92 12.82
C ASN A 403 -22.02 15.62 11.39
N PHE A 404 -20.72 15.58 11.16
CA PHE A 404 -20.14 15.31 9.83
C PHE A 404 -20.03 13.80 9.59
N VAL A 405 -20.54 13.33 8.45
CA VAL A 405 -20.39 11.93 8.02
C VAL A 405 -19.53 11.93 6.76
N VAL A 406 -18.43 11.19 6.81
CA VAL A 406 -17.51 11.03 5.70
C VAL A 406 -18.07 10.05 4.70
N SER A 407 -17.92 10.40 3.42
CA SER A 407 -17.99 9.49 2.29
C SER A 407 -16.63 9.47 1.62
N LEU A 408 -16.01 8.28 1.56
CA LEU A 408 -14.80 8.02 0.79
C LEU A 408 -15.17 7.39 -0.56
#